data_AF-A0A3D3Z9Q2-F1
#
_entry.id   AF-A0A3D3Z9Q2-F1
#
_cell.length_a   1.000
_cell.length_b   1.000
_cell.length_c   1.000
_cell.angle_alpha   90.00
_cell.angle_beta   90.00
_cell.angle_gamma   90.00
#
_symmetry.space_group_name_H-M   'P 1'
#
loop_
_entity.id
_entity.type
_entity.pdbx_description
1 polymer ?
#
loop_
_entity_poly.entity_id
_entity_poly.type
_entity_poly.pdbx_seq_one_letter_code
_entity_poly.pdbx_strand_id
1 'polypeptide(L)'
;MKTATTNKPQFDIRGLIATVSLIAFSMAGSSALAQTAATTPPADPAPAAAPPAADAPPAAPATEPTPPPAEATPAAAPEAPAPAPAAVAFPGPNPIMAPPEGKGQVVFFRQSKLTGAALSFSIREGDTGIGKLQNGSYFVHVVDPGPREFNIQSEVTDTLRLEVEPGETYFVVQSITMGIMIGRPILTPSDALTFQNKKMKVTTAVATDRKPKK
;
A
#
# COMPACT_ATOMS: atom_id res chain seq x y z
N MET A 1 -5.68 -1.57 -56.86
CA MET A 1 -4.39 -1.16 -56.26
C MET A 1 -4.26 0.36 -56.32
N LYS A 2 -4.45 1.05 -55.19
CA LYS A 2 -4.04 2.45 -54.98
C LYS A 2 -4.02 2.74 -53.48
N THR A 3 -2.82 2.51 -52.95
CA THR A 3 -2.13 3.06 -51.77
C THR A 3 -2.91 3.92 -50.75
N ALA A 4 -2.79 3.48 -49.51
CA ALA A 4 -3.04 4.20 -48.26
C ALA A 4 -2.18 5.47 -48.13
N THR A 5 -2.72 6.49 -47.46
CA THR A 5 -1.91 7.50 -46.76
C THR A 5 -2.65 7.91 -45.48
N THR A 6 -2.11 7.41 -44.37
CA THR A 6 -2.37 7.74 -42.98
C THR A 6 -2.18 9.23 -42.73
N ASN A 7 -3.24 9.91 -42.26
CA ASN A 7 -3.13 11.27 -41.74
C ASN A 7 -3.02 11.23 -40.21
N LYS A 8 -1.82 11.47 -39.69
CA LYS A 8 -1.52 11.61 -38.27
C LYS A 8 -1.14 13.08 -38.04
N PRO A 9 -1.86 13.86 -37.20
CA PRO A 9 -1.37 15.17 -36.84
C PRO A 9 -0.24 15.04 -35.82
N GLN A 10 0.98 15.20 -36.35
CA GLN A 10 2.23 15.40 -35.65
C GLN A 10 2.24 16.82 -35.05
N PHE A 11 2.01 16.93 -33.75
CA PHE A 11 2.26 18.18 -33.02
C PHE A 11 3.73 18.24 -32.66
N ASP A 12 4.48 18.91 -33.53
CA ASP A 12 5.91 19.15 -33.39
C ASP A 12 6.18 20.39 -32.53
N ILE A 13 7.29 20.27 -31.81
CA ILE A 13 7.84 21.14 -30.78
C ILE A 13 8.44 22.37 -31.43
N ARG A 14 8.11 23.59 -30.96
CA ARG A 14 9.00 24.78 -30.97
C ARG A 14 8.30 26.04 -30.43
N GLY A 15 8.84 26.56 -29.33
CA GLY A 15 8.66 27.96 -28.93
C GLY A 15 7.91 28.14 -27.62
N LEU A 16 8.65 28.29 -26.52
CA LEU A 16 8.76 29.60 -25.86
C LEU A 16 9.74 29.46 -24.69
N ILE A 17 10.97 29.89 -24.97
CA ILE A 17 11.99 30.23 -23.98
C ILE A 17 11.55 31.49 -23.25
N ALA A 18 12.02 31.64 -22.00
CA ALA A 18 12.07 32.84 -21.17
C ALA A 18 10.84 33.16 -20.31
N THR A 19 10.96 32.88 -19.01
CA THR A 19 11.14 33.95 -18.01
C THR A 19 11.71 33.35 -16.72
N VAL A 20 12.99 33.63 -16.48
CA VAL A 20 13.62 33.59 -15.16
C VAL A 20 13.01 34.75 -14.37
N SER A 21 12.19 34.45 -13.36
CA SER A 21 11.86 35.41 -12.31
C SER A 21 12.64 35.05 -11.05
N LEU A 22 13.77 35.74 -10.94
CA LEU A 22 14.59 35.91 -9.76
C LEU A 22 13.83 36.79 -8.75
N ILE A 23 13.41 36.23 -7.62
CA ILE A 23 13.06 37.01 -6.43
C ILE A 23 14.05 36.61 -5.34
N ALA A 24 15.13 37.38 -5.27
CA ALA A 24 15.97 37.50 -4.09
C ALA A 24 15.18 38.32 -3.06
N PHE A 25 14.89 37.72 -1.89
CA PHE A 25 14.46 38.49 -0.73
C PHE A 25 15.63 38.62 0.25
N SER A 26 15.88 39.87 0.60
CA SER A 26 17.06 40.44 1.22
C SER A 26 17.23 40.08 2.70
N MET A 27 18.50 40.09 3.13
CA MET A 27 18.99 40.13 4.50
C MET A 27 18.43 41.29 5.35
N ALA A 28 18.24 41.02 6.65
CA ALA A 28 18.66 41.78 7.84
C ALA A 28 18.14 41.00 9.07
N GLY A 29 18.88 40.59 10.10
CA GLY A 29 20.10 41.15 10.69
C GLY A 29 19.74 42.13 11.80
N SER A 30 19.58 41.66 13.05
CA SER A 30 19.96 42.39 14.28
C SER A 30 19.77 41.56 15.56
N SER A 31 20.74 41.74 16.44
CA SER A 31 21.11 40.94 17.60
C SER A 31 20.55 41.49 18.92
N ALA A 32 20.65 40.63 19.96
CA ALA A 32 20.99 40.94 21.35
C ALA A 32 19.94 41.62 22.27
N LEU A 33 19.52 40.90 23.31
CA LEU A 33 20.00 41.15 24.69
C LEU A 33 19.62 40.00 25.62
N ALA A 34 20.62 39.55 26.38
CA ALA A 34 20.51 38.63 27.50
C ALA A 34 20.23 39.39 28.81
N GLN A 35 19.51 38.78 29.75
CA GLN A 35 19.76 38.83 31.21
C GLN A 35 18.80 37.83 31.91
N THR A 36 19.20 36.63 32.32
CA THR A 36 19.88 36.21 33.58
C THR A 36 19.32 36.74 34.90
N ALA A 37 18.76 35.81 35.70
CA ALA A 37 18.89 35.66 37.17
C ALA A 37 18.00 34.47 37.61
N ALA A 38 18.37 33.52 38.47
CA ALA A 38 19.63 33.18 39.14
C ALA A 38 19.52 31.78 39.79
N THR A 39 20.69 31.13 40.01
CA THR A 39 21.05 30.34 41.22
C THR A 39 20.50 28.91 41.38
N THR A 40 21.23 27.83 41.70
CA THR A 40 22.66 27.45 41.85
C THR A 40 22.69 25.90 42.06
N PRO A 41 23.72 25.15 41.61
CA PRO A 41 23.91 23.68 41.77
C PRO A 41 24.91 23.38 42.93
N PRO A 42 25.64 22.23 43.00
CA PRO A 42 25.38 20.82 42.70
C PRO A 42 25.68 19.90 43.93
N ALA A 43 25.33 18.61 43.87
CA ALA A 43 26.09 17.58 44.59
C ALA A 43 25.84 16.20 43.96
N ASP A 44 26.91 15.62 43.43
CA ASP A 44 27.12 14.19 43.17
C ASP A 44 28.46 13.88 43.86
N PRO A 45 28.67 12.68 44.45
CA PRO A 45 29.33 11.65 43.63
C PRO A 45 28.93 10.18 43.94
N ALA A 46 29.16 9.36 42.90
CA ALA A 46 29.33 7.89 42.78
C ALA A 46 30.12 7.18 43.94
N PRO A 47 30.30 5.82 44.03
CA PRO A 47 30.34 4.82 42.94
C PRO A 47 29.97 3.33 43.25
N ALA A 48 30.18 2.46 42.23
CA ALA A 48 30.47 0.99 42.28
C ALA A 48 29.29 0.03 42.57
N ALA A 49 29.18 -1.20 42.06
CA ALA A 49 30.15 -2.12 41.49
C ALA A 49 29.47 -3.19 40.59
N ALA A 50 30.32 -3.91 39.85
CA ALA A 50 30.09 -4.94 38.83
C ALA A 50 29.27 -6.19 39.25
N PRO A 51 28.78 -6.98 38.27
CA PRO A 51 28.18 -8.30 38.49
C PRO A 51 29.25 -9.40 38.67
N PRO A 52 29.01 -10.45 39.47
CA PRO A 52 29.73 -11.70 39.34
C PRO A 52 28.94 -12.74 38.53
N ALA A 53 29.67 -13.44 37.68
CA ALA A 53 29.26 -14.65 36.98
C ALA A 53 29.64 -15.91 37.79
N ALA A 54 28.98 -17.02 37.43
CA ALA A 54 29.34 -18.43 37.61
C ALA A 54 29.15 -19.08 38.99
N ASP A 55 28.26 -20.08 39.07
CA ASP A 55 28.67 -21.50 39.18
C ASP A 55 27.49 -22.43 38.81
N ALA A 56 27.81 -23.61 38.29
CA ALA A 56 26.88 -24.69 37.93
C ALA A 56 27.14 -25.93 38.83
N PRO A 57 26.58 -27.12 38.54
CA PRO A 57 25.52 -27.83 39.26
C PRO A 57 26.04 -28.90 40.26
N PRO A 58 25.18 -29.70 40.95
CA PRO A 58 24.72 -30.96 40.33
C PRO A 58 23.33 -31.47 40.78
N ALA A 59 22.92 -32.55 40.09
CA ALA A 59 22.05 -33.65 40.54
C ALA A 59 20.53 -33.57 40.26
N ALA A 60 20.14 -34.34 39.24
CA ALA A 60 18.81 -34.93 39.03
C ALA A 60 18.42 -35.89 40.19
N PRO A 61 17.15 -36.31 40.35
CA PRO A 61 16.54 -37.27 39.43
C PRO A 61 15.04 -37.07 39.09
N ALA A 62 14.69 -37.59 37.91
CA ALA A 62 13.46 -38.29 37.50
C ALA A 62 12.09 -37.88 38.09
N THR A 63 11.10 -37.69 37.21
CA THR A 63 10.06 -38.69 36.90
C THR A 63 9.03 -38.06 35.95
N GLU A 64 8.90 -38.57 34.71
CA GLU A 64 7.72 -38.35 33.86
C GLU A 64 6.47 -38.96 34.55
N PRO A 65 5.28 -38.37 34.39
CA PRO A 65 4.43 -38.92 33.35
C PRO A 65 3.66 -37.87 32.55
N THR A 66 3.63 -38.09 31.23
CA THR A 66 2.59 -37.69 30.28
C THR A 66 1.19 -37.91 30.86
N PRO A 67 0.23 -36.99 30.67
CA PRO A 67 -0.83 -37.24 29.68
C PRO A 67 -1.38 -35.92 29.05
N PRO A 68 -2.44 -35.97 28.24
CA PRO A 68 -2.50 -35.99 26.78
C PRO A 68 -2.75 -34.61 26.12
N PRO A 69 -2.56 -34.48 24.79
CA PRO A 69 -2.95 -33.28 24.05
C PRO A 69 -4.48 -33.24 23.90
N ALA A 70 -5.13 -32.54 24.82
CA ALA A 70 -6.55 -32.22 24.71
C ALA A 70 -6.72 -31.03 23.76
N GLU A 71 -7.20 -31.37 22.57
CA GLU A 71 -8.18 -30.61 21.80
C GLU A 71 -7.80 -29.15 21.54
N ALA A 72 -6.99 -28.99 20.50
CA ALA A 72 -7.01 -27.81 19.66
C ALA A 72 -8.48 -27.53 19.27
N THR A 73 -9.07 -26.55 19.94
CA THR A 73 -10.24 -25.85 19.44
C THR A 73 -9.84 -25.35 18.06
N PRO A 74 -10.46 -25.81 16.96
CA PRO A 74 -10.12 -25.30 15.65
C PRO A 74 -10.41 -23.81 15.68
N ALA A 75 -9.32 -23.04 15.58
CA ALA A 75 -9.38 -21.62 15.30
C ALA A 75 -10.38 -21.46 14.16
N ALA A 76 -11.40 -20.63 14.38
CA ALA A 76 -12.27 -20.17 13.32
C ALA A 76 -11.37 -19.66 12.20
N ALA A 77 -11.28 -20.46 11.13
CA ALA A 77 -10.70 -20.05 9.89
C ALA A 77 -11.42 -18.76 9.48
N PRO A 78 -10.72 -17.68 9.13
CA PRO A 78 -11.40 -16.55 8.52
C PRO A 78 -12.12 -17.11 7.30
N GLU A 79 -13.43 -16.88 7.25
CA GLU A 79 -14.31 -17.28 6.16
C GLU A 79 -13.60 -17.06 4.82
N ALA A 80 -13.54 -18.13 4.03
CA ALA A 80 -13.15 -18.08 2.64
C ALA A 80 -13.84 -16.86 2.00
N PRO A 81 -13.09 -15.99 1.28
CA PRO A 81 -13.70 -14.85 0.62
C PRO A 81 -14.84 -15.37 -0.25
N ALA A 82 -16.01 -14.74 -0.10
CA ALA A 82 -17.22 -15.05 -0.86
C ALA A 82 -16.89 -15.29 -2.34
N PRO A 83 -17.54 -16.28 -2.99
CA PRO A 83 -17.22 -16.66 -4.36
C PRO A 83 -17.23 -15.42 -5.25
N ALA A 84 -16.09 -15.15 -5.88
CA ALA A 84 -15.97 -14.02 -6.79
C ALA A 84 -17.03 -14.14 -7.89
N PRO A 85 -17.74 -13.05 -8.24
CA PRO A 85 -18.77 -13.13 -9.26
C PRO A 85 -18.16 -13.53 -10.61
N ALA A 86 -18.66 -14.63 -11.18
CA ALA A 86 -18.24 -15.17 -12.46
C ALA A 86 -18.27 -14.12 -13.59
N ALA A 87 -17.20 -14.08 -14.39
CA ALA A 87 -17.01 -13.66 -15.80
C ALA A 87 -17.89 -12.58 -16.47
N VAL A 88 -18.65 -11.76 -15.75
CA VAL A 88 -19.54 -10.77 -16.39
C VAL A 88 -18.84 -9.43 -16.55
N ALA A 89 -18.94 -8.83 -17.74
CA ALA A 89 -18.69 -7.40 -17.86
C ALA A 89 -19.69 -6.67 -16.94
N PHE A 90 -19.24 -5.65 -16.21
CA PHE A 90 -20.12 -4.90 -15.32
C PHE A 90 -20.50 -3.58 -15.97
N PRO A 91 -21.67 -3.48 -16.64
CA PRO A 91 -22.22 -2.21 -17.05
C PRO A 91 -22.77 -1.50 -15.81
N GLY A 92 -22.14 -0.41 -15.41
CA GLY A 92 -22.53 0.33 -14.21
C GLY A 92 -21.86 1.69 -14.14
N PRO A 93 -21.97 2.39 -13.00
CA PRO A 93 -21.27 3.65 -12.76
C PRO A 93 -19.77 3.55 -13.03
N ASN A 94 -19.19 2.37 -12.83
CA ASN A 94 -17.81 2.02 -13.13
C ASN A 94 -17.77 0.88 -14.16
N PRO A 95 -17.73 1.19 -15.46
CA PRO A 95 -17.71 0.16 -16.48
C PRO A 95 -16.37 -0.61 -16.44
N ILE A 96 -16.47 -1.94 -16.43
CA ILE A 96 -15.33 -2.86 -16.61
C ILE A 96 -15.70 -3.93 -17.62
N MET A 97 -14.71 -4.31 -18.44
CA MET A 97 -14.85 -5.38 -19.42
C MET A 97 -14.63 -6.73 -18.75
N ALA A 98 -15.27 -7.76 -19.28
CA ALA A 98 -15.05 -9.14 -18.84
C ALA A 98 -13.56 -9.53 -18.97
N PRO A 99 -13.06 -10.43 -18.10
CA PRO A 99 -11.71 -10.97 -18.22
C PRO A 99 -11.51 -11.63 -19.60
N PRO A 100 -10.34 -11.45 -20.24
CA PRO A 100 -9.99 -12.21 -21.45
C PRO A 100 -10.01 -13.71 -21.19
N GLU A 101 -10.33 -14.50 -22.21
CA GLU A 101 -10.40 -15.96 -22.10
C GLU A 101 -9.09 -16.55 -21.55
N GLY A 102 -9.21 -17.46 -20.57
CA GLY A 102 -8.07 -18.12 -19.92
C GLY A 102 -7.27 -17.23 -18.95
N LYS A 103 -7.67 -15.98 -18.74
CA LYS A 103 -7.04 -15.07 -17.78
C LYS A 103 -7.98 -14.69 -16.65
N GLY A 104 -7.41 -14.32 -15.52
CA GLY A 104 -8.14 -13.70 -14.43
C GLY A 104 -8.04 -12.18 -14.47
N GLN A 105 -8.95 -11.51 -13.80
CA GLN A 105 -8.94 -10.06 -13.66
C GLN A 105 -9.06 -9.67 -12.20
N VAL A 106 -8.21 -8.74 -11.76
CA VAL A 106 -8.27 -8.14 -10.43
C VAL A 106 -8.52 -6.65 -10.57
N VAL A 107 -9.63 -6.19 -10.02
CA VAL A 107 -10.06 -4.80 -10.02
C VAL A 107 -9.69 -4.16 -8.69
N PHE A 108 -8.70 -3.29 -8.72
CA PHE A 108 -8.28 -2.52 -7.56
C PHE A 108 -8.99 -1.17 -7.56
N PHE A 109 -9.66 -0.84 -6.46
CA PHE A 109 -10.40 0.41 -6.35
C PHE A 109 -10.25 1.07 -4.99
N ARG A 110 -10.34 2.40 -4.98
CA ARG A 110 -10.40 3.19 -3.76
C ARG A 110 -11.64 4.06 -3.77
N GLN A 111 -12.53 3.82 -2.80
CA GLN A 111 -13.69 4.67 -2.58
C GLN A 111 -13.26 6.11 -2.28
N SER A 112 -13.99 7.07 -2.84
CA SER A 112 -13.76 8.49 -2.57
C SER A 112 -14.14 8.82 -1.12
N LYS A 113 -13.14 9.01 -0.27
CA LYS A 113 -13.24 9.39 1.15
C LYS A 113 -12.46 10.69 1.39
N LEU A 114 -12.90 11.49 2.38
CA LEU A 114 -12.21 12.72 2.78
C LEU A 114 -10.84 12.41 3.39
N THR A 115 -10.80 11.36 4.20
CA THR A 115 -9.61 10.79 4.83
C THR A 115 -8.55 10.41 3.80
N GLY A 116 -7.41 11.09 3.83
CA GLY A 116 -6.29 10.84 2.92
C GLY A 116 -6.55 11.26 1.46
N ALA A 117 -7.47 12.19 1.19
CA ALA A 117 -7.84 12.59 -0.17
C ALA A 117 -6.66 13.05 -1.05
N ALA A 118 -5.63 13.65 -0.43
CA ALA A 118 -4.40 14.09 -1.10
C ALA A 118 -3.38 12.96 -1.34
N LEU A 119 -3.59 11.78 -0.76
CA LEU A 119 -2.66 10.65 -0.85
C LEU A 119 -2.96 9.78 -2.07
N SER A 120 -1.91 9.26 -2.68
CA SER A 120 -1.99 8.28 -3.75
C SER A 120 -0.95 7.19 -3.52
N PHE A 121 -1.33 5.94 -3.75
CA PHE A 121 -0.50 4.78 -3.46
C PHE A 121 -0.29 3.94 -4.70
N SER A 122 0.88 3.32 -4.81
CA SER A 122 1.18 2.39 -5.90
C SER A 122 1.02 0.96 -5.39
N ILE A 123 0.21 0.18 -6.11
CA ILE A 123 0.10 -1.26 -5.90
C ILE A 123 1.18 -1.93 -6.72
N ARG A 124 1.79 -2.96 -6.17
CA ARG A 124 2.81 -3.77 -6.83
C ARG A 124 2.49 -5.24 -6.67
N GLU A 125 3.15 -6.02 -7.50
CA GLU A 125 3.09 -7.46 -7.50
C GLU A 125 4.52 -7.96 -7.48
N GLY A 126 4.93 -8.54 -6.35
CA GLY A 126 6.35 -8.70 -6.01
C GLY A 126 7.09 -7.35 -6.07
N ASP A 127 8.12 -7.26 -6.90
CA ASP A 127 8.91 -6.04 -7.08
C ASP A 127 8.36 -5.05 -8.13
N THR A 128 7.40 -5.49 -8.95
CA THR A 128 6.91 -4.72 -10.10
C THR A 128 5.67 -3.91 -9.72
N GLY A 129 5.73 -2.58 -9.80
CA GLY A 129 4.54 -1.75 -9.61
C GLY A 129 3.54 -2.00 -10.73
N ILE A 130 2.26 -2.26 -10.45
CA ILE A 130 1.24 -2.58 -11.45
C ILE A 130 0.33 -1.38 -11.75
N GLY A 131 0.15 -0.48 -10.79
CA GLY A 131 -0.78 0.63 -10.93
C GLY A 131 -0.75 1.59 -9.76
N LYS A 132 -1.41 2.73 -9.93
CA LYS A 132 -1.48 3.80 -8.92
C LYS A 132 -2.92 4.11 -8.59
N LEU A 133 -3.31 3.97 -7.33
CA LEU A 133 -4.62 4.37 -6.82
C LEU A 133 -4.57 5.78 -6.23
N GLN A 134 -5.44 6.64 -6.75
CA GLN A 134 -5.80 7.94 -6.19
C GLN A 134 -7.15 7.86 -5.48
N ASN A 135 -7.54 8.92 -4.78
CA ASN A 135 -8.86 8.99 -4.14
C ASN A 135 -9.98 8.91 -5.19
N GLY A 136 -10.95 7.99 -5.00
CA GLY A 136 -12.06 7.82 -5.92
C GLY A 136 -11.66 7.29 -7.30
N SER A 137 -10.63 6.46 -7.39
CA SER A 137 -10.16 5.88 -8.64
C SER A 137 -10.05 4.36 -8.57
N TYR A 138 -10.07 3.73 -9.74
CA TYR A 138 -9.90 2.29 -9.89
C TYR A 138 -9.10 1.96 -11.14
N PHE A 139 -8.43 0.81 -11.14
CA PHE A 139 -7.84 0.23 -12.34
C PHE A 139 -8.10 -1.27 -12.39
N VAL A 140 -7.92 -1.81 -13.59
CA VAL A 140 -8.14 -3.23 -13.88
C VAL A 140 -6.79 -3.84 -14.23
N HIS A 141 -6.42 -4.91 -13.53
CA HIS A 141 -5.20 -5.68 -13.77
C HIS A 141 -5.57 -7.07 -14.26
N VAL A 142 -5.19 -7.39 -15.48
CA VAL A 142 -5.41 -8.73 -16.05
C VAL A 142 -4.16 -9.57 -15.77
N VAL A 143 -4.35 -10.72 -15.14
CA VAL A 143 -3.27 -11.62 -14.73
C VAL A 143 -3.53 -13.03 -15.20
N ASP A 144 -2.47 -13.82 -15.31
CA ASP A 144 -2.60 -15.26 -15.50
C ASP A 144 -3.13 -15.90 -14.21
N PRO A 145 -3.96 -16.96 -14.33
CA PRO A 145 -4.59 -17.59 -13.17
C PRO A 145 -3.56 -18.26 -12.26
N GLY A 146 -3.87 -18.30 -10.95
CA GLY A 146 -3.06 -18.90 -9.91
C GLY A 146 -2.90 -18.01 -8.67
N PRO A 147 -2.05 -18.42 -7.70
CA PRO A 147 -1.77 -17.65 -6.51
C PRO A 147 -0.95 -16.40 -6.85
N ARG A 148 -1.47 -15.23 -6.49
CA ARG A 148 -0.84 -13.92 -6.70
C ARG A 148 -0.69 -13.19 -5.37
N GLU A 149 0.38 -12.39 -5.27
CA GLU A 149 0.67 -11.59 -4.09
C GLU A 149 0.80 -10.13 -4.49
N PHE A 150 -0.09 -9.30 -3.95
CA PHE A 150 -0.12 -7.87 -4.18
C PHE A 150 0.36 -7.14 -2.93
N ASN A 151 1.18 -6.13 -3.11
CA ASN A 151 1.65 -5.29 -2.01
C ASN A 151 1.35 -3.81 -2.27
N ILE A 152 1.17 -3.08 -1.18
CA ILE A 152 1.01 -1.63 -1.18
C ILE A 152 1.92 -1.05 -0.11
N GLN A 153 2.73 -0.06 -0.47
CA GLN A 153 3.72 0.52 0.42
C GLN A 153 3.36 1.95 0.79
N SER A 154 3.52 2.26 2.07
CA SER A 154 3.45 3.61 2.63
C SER A 154 4.53 3.77 3.71
N GLU A 155 4.14 4.02 4.97
CA GLU A 155 4.95 3.86 6.17
C GLU A 155 5.20 2.37 6.48
N VAL A 156 4.19 1.53 6.26
CA VAL A 156 4.29 0.07 6.37
C VAL A 156 3.80 -0.55 5.06
N THR A 157 4.39 -1.68 4.69
CA THR A 157 3.93 -2.50 3.56
C THR A 157 2.81 -3.41 4.01
N ASP A 158 1.68 -3.34 3.31
CA ASP A 158 0.59 -4.30 3.43
C ASP A 158 0.64 -5.27 2.24
N THR A 159 0.40 -6.55 2.50
CA THR A 159 0.50 -7.62 1.51
C THR A 159 -0.78 -8.44 1.52
N LEU A 160 -1.41 -8.56 0.34
CA LEU A 160 -2.61 -9.34 0.12
C LEU A 160 -2.30 -10.50 -0.84
N ARG A 161 -2.61 -11.72 -0.40
CA ARG A 161 -2.55 -12.92 -1.24
C ARG A 161 -3.94 -13.24 -1.74
N LEU A 162 -4.05 -13.44 -3.06
CA LEU A 162 -5.29 -13.80 -3.73
C LEU A 162 -5.02 -14.98 -4.66
N GLU A 163 -5.92 -15.94 -4.64
CA GLU A 163 -5.97 -17.01 -5.63
C GLU A 163 -6.90 -16.54 -6.74
N VAL A 164 -6.36 -16.41 -7.95
CA VAL A 164 -7.11 -15.89 -9.10
C VAL A 164 -7.47 -17.03 -10.04
N GLU A 165 -8.75 -17.28 -10.21
CA GLU A 165 -9.25 -18.28 -11.16
C GLU A 165 -9.41 -17.72 -12.59
N PRO A 166 -9.30 -18.58 -13.62
CA PRO A 166 -9.47 -18.18 -15.00
C PRO A 166 -10.92 -17.77 -15.28
N GLY A 167 -11.12 -16.64 -15.96
CA GLY A 167 -12.45 -16.11 -16.26
C GLY A 167 -13.14 -15.42 -15.09
N GLU A 168 -12.48 -15.30 -13.92
CA GLU A 168 -13.06 -14.62 -12.77
C GLU A 168 -12.59 -13.19 -12.59
N THR A 169 -13.44 -12.38 -11.95
CA THR A 169 -13.15 -10.98 -11.61
C THR A 169 -13.16 -10.80 -10.10
N TYR A 170 -11.99 -10.51 -9.54
CA TYR A 170 -11.81 -10.25 -8.13
C TYR A 170 -11.82 -8.75 -7.88
N PHE A 171 -12.48 -8.31 -6.79
CA PHE A 171 -12.52 -6.91 -6.40
C PHE A 171 -11.71 -6.71 -5.13
N VAL A 172 -10.83 -5.71 -5.14
CA VAL A 172 -9.99 -5.37 -3.99
C VAL A 172 -10.17 -3.89 -3.66
N VAL A 173 -10.67 -3.63 -2.46
CA VAL A 173 -10.81 -2.27 -1.95
C VAL A 173 -9.53 -1.85 -1.23
N GLN A 174 -9.05 -0.66 -1.57
CA GLN A 174 -8.01 0.02 -0.82
C GLN A 174 -8.67 0.97 0.19
N SER A 175 -8.51 0.67 1.48
CA SER A 175 -8.87 1.56 2.57
C SER A 175 -7.65 2.31 3.10
N ILE A 176 -7.87 3.43 3.79
CA ILE A 176 -6.80 4.16 4.47
C ILE A 176 -7.21 4.34 5.91
N THR A 177 -6.38 3.83 6.80
CA THR A 177 -6.47 4.07 8.24
C THR A 177 -5.54 5.21 8.60
N MET A 178 -6.00 6.13 9.45
CA MET A 178 -5.15 7.22 9.93
C MET A 178 -4.06 6.66 10.84
N GLY A 179 -2.80 6.99 10.54
CA GLY A 179 -1.64 6.70 11.37
C GLY A 179 -1.20 7.94 12.16
N ILE A 180 -0.11 7.81 12.92
CA ILE A 180 0.43 8.88 13.78
C ILE A 180 1.01 10.04 12.94
N MET A 181 1.55 9.75 11.74
CA MET A 181 2.11 10.76 10.82
C MET A 181 1.59 10.64 9.38
N ILE A 182 1.48 9.42 8.82
CA ILE A 182 1.05 9.19 7.44
C ILE A 182 -0.11 8.18 7.42
N GLY A 183 -1.05 8.35 6.48
CA GLY A 183 -2.16 7.41 6.29
C GLY A 183 -1.66 6.05 5.79
N ARG A 184 -2.09 4.97 6.46
CA ARG A 184 -1.73 3.59 6.14
C ARG A 184 -2.77 2.97 5.20
N PRO A 185 -2.40 2.59 3.96
CA PRO A 185 -3.28 1.88 3.06
C PRO A 185 -3.37 0.40 3.48
N ILE A 186 -4.57 -0.17 3.37
CA ILE A 186 -4.83 -1.60 3.60
C ILE A 186 -5.61 -2.11 2.39
N LEU A 187 -5.19 -3.26 1.84
CA LEU A 187 -5.90 -3.96 0.78
C LEU A 187 -6.84 -4.99 1.41
N THR A 188 -8.09 -4.99 0.98
CA THR A 188 -9.09 -5.95 1.47
C THR A 188 -9.90 -6.48 0.28
N PRO A 189 -10.15 -7.80 0.20
CA PRO A 189 -11.11 -8.34 -0.76
C PRO A 189 -12.48 -7.68 -0.58
N SER A 190 -13.20 -7.46 -1.68
CA SER A 190 -14.50 -6.82 -1.68
C SER A 190 -15.38 -7.36 -2.82
N ASP A 191 -16.54 -6.73 -3.01
CA ASP A 191 -17.57 -7.19 -3.92
C ASP A 191 -17.86 -6.19 -5.04
N ALA A 192 -18.45 -6.69 -6.12
CA ALA A 192 -18.93 -5.86 -7.23
C ALA A 192 -19.94 -4.79 -6.79
N LEU A 193 -20.78 -5.07 -5.78
CA LEU A 193 -21.76 -4.10 -5.26
C LEU A 193 -21.06 -2.89 -4.64
N THR A 194 -20.05 -3.13 -3.80
CA THR A 194 -19.26 -2.07 -3.16
C THR A 194 -18.48 -1.26 -4.20
N PHE A 195 -17.99 -1.92 -5.24
CA PHE A 195 -17.33 -1.29 -6.37
C PHE A 195 -18.29 -0.38 -7.15
N GLN A 196 -19.50 -0.84 -7.48
CA GLN A 196 -20.46 -0.07 -8.29
C GLN A 196 -21.22 1.01 -7.51
N ASN A 197 -21.21 0.97 -6.18
CA ASN A 197 -21.95 1.92 -5.33
C ASN A 197 -21.64 3.40 -5.59
N LYS A 198 -20.42 3.72 -6.05
CA LYS A 198 -20.03 5.10 -6.33
C LYS A 198 -19.20 5.18 -7.61
N LYS A 199 -19.54 6.15 -8.47
CA LYS A 199 -18.75 6.44 -9.67
C LYS A 199 -17.33 6.88 -9.30
N MET A 200 -16.35 6.31 -9.97
CA MET A 200 -14.92 6.51 -9.75
C MET A 200 -14.23 6.79 -11.08
N LYS A 201 -13.05 7.41 -10.99
CA LYS A 201 -12.21 7.68 -12.16
C LYS A 201 -11.42 6.42 -12.51
N VAL A 202 -11.54 5.94 -13.74
CA VAL A 202 -10.64 4.89 -14.23
C VAL A 202 -9.22 5.45 -14.37
N THR A 203 -8.24 4.70 -13.91
CA THR A 203 -6.82 4.97 -14.12
C THR A 203 -6.18 3.78 -14.79
N THR A 204 -5.10 4.04 -15.54
CA THR A 204 -4.39 2.98 -16.25
C THR A 204 -3.52 2.18 -15.27
N ALA A 205 -3.57 0.85 -15.38
CA ALA A 205 -2.55 -0.02 -14.80
C ALA A 205 -1.24 0.22 -15.56
N VAL A 206 -0.29 0.90 -14.91
CA VAL A 206 1.00 1.22 -15.52
C VAL A 206 2.08 0.57 -14.70
N ALA A 207 2.83 -0.31 -15.36
CA ALA A 207 4.02 -0.92 -14.80
C ALA A 207 4.99 0.17 -14.35
N THR A 208 5.25 0.28 -13.04
CA THR A 208 6.17 1.27 -12.49
C THR A 208 7.43 0.56 -12.00
N ASP A 209 8.54 0.73 -12.71
CA ASP A 209 9.86 0.14 -12.41
C ASP A 209 10.57 0.80 -11.19
N ARG A 210 9.93 1.76 -10.51
CA ARG A 210 10.56 2.41 -9.36
C ARG A 210 10.62 1.46 -8.18
N LYS A 211 11.82 1.09 -7.74
CA LYS A 211 12.11 0.36 -6.49
C LYS A 211 11.34 0.96 -5.28
N PRO A 212 10.88 0.15 -4.31
CA PRO A 212 10.22 0.66 -3.10
C PRO A 212 11.09 1.72 -2.42
N LYS A 213 10.46 2.82 -1.99
CA LYS A 213 11.15 3.79 -1.13
C LYS A 213 11.28 3.14 0.25
N LYS A 214 12.52 2.87 0.66
CA LYS A 214 12.82 2.41 2.02
C LYS A 214 12.64 3.54 3.02
#